data_AF-A0A395J1Y4-F1
#
_entry.id   AF-A0A395J1Y4-F1
#
_cell.length_a   1.000
_cell.length_b   1.000
_cell.length_c   1.000
_cell.angle_alpha   90.00
_cell.angle_beta   90.00
_cell.angle_gamma   90.00
#
_symmetry.space_group_name_H-M   'P 1'
#
loop_
_entity.id
_entity.type
_entity.pdbx_description
1 polymer ?
#
loop_
_entity_poly.entity_id
_entity_poly.type
_entity_poly.pdbx_seq_one_letter_code
_entity_poly.pdbx_strand_id
1 'polypeptide(L)'
;MYQKYLVRERRRDQERSDEDILTFSRKFDLHQYFSPASRNTQRFIHYDSLKGISMVHDADQMSGDPDTLVVAVNGACPDNGIQPATKSSIGVFFGPDSPFNLSEKIARPEGVLHTTNYAELMAVHNVLCLIKNSSFLSEWRTREEEKVLTAIIMTDSTNVYNSLTAWIWKWRENNFADSNGHPVS
;
A
#
# COMPACT_ATOMS: atom_id res chain seq x y z
N MET A 1 -2.43 -25.05 4.25
CA MET A 1 -2.86 -23.64 4.36
C MET A 1 -2.75 -22.94 3.00
N TYR A 2 -1.56 -23.00 2.36
CA TYR A 2 -1.29 -22.47 1.01
C TYR A 2 -2.30 -22.89 -0.09
N GLN A 3 -2.61 -24.18 -0.22
CA GLN A 3 -3.55 -24.65 -1.25
C GLN A 3 -4.97 -24.10 -1.08
N LYS A 4 -5.46 -23.94 0.16
CA LYS A 4 -6.76 -23.29 0.43
C LYS A 4 -6.73 -21.81 0.09
N TYR A 5 -5.59 -21.15 0.29
CA TYR A 5 -5.36 -19.76 -0.12
C TYR A 5 -5.41 -19.62 -1.65
N LEU A 6 -4.64 -20.41 -2.40
CA LEU A 6 -4.64 -20.35 -3.87
C LEU A 6 -6.02 -20.62 -4.48
N VAL A 7 -6.80 -21.53 -3.90
CA VAL A 7 -8.19 -21.78 -4.35
C VAL A 7 -9.09 -20.56 -4.05
N ARG A 8 -8.90 -19.89 -2.91
CA ARG A 8 -9.65 -18.68 -2.55
C ARG A 8 -9.27 -17.49 -3.44
N GLU A 9 -7.99 -17.34 -3.82
CA GLU A 9 -7.54 -16.33 -4.77
C GLU A 9 -8.15 -16.59 -6.15
N ARG A 10 -7.98 -17.81 -6.70
CA ARG A 10 -8.55 -18.15 -8.02
C ARG A 10 -10.05 -17.95 -8.12
N ARG A 11 -10.82 -18.26 -7.07
CA ARG A 11 -12.27 -18.02 -7.05
C ARG A 11 -12.62 -16.53 -7.04
N ARG A 12 -11.74 -15.67 -6.53
CA ARG A 12 -11.94 -14.22 -6.45
C ARG A 12 -11.54 -13.49 -7.73
N ASP A 13 -10.57 -14.03 -8.45
CA ASP A 13 -10.08 -13.45 -9.71
C ASP A 13 -10.82 -14.01 -10.94
N GLN A 14 -11.72 -14.98 -10.74
CA GLN A 14 -12.42 -15.70 -11.81
C GLN A 14 -13.25 -14.81 -12.76
N GLU A 15 -13.63 -13.60 -12.33
CA GLU A 15 -14.42 -12.64 -13.10
C GLU A 15 -13.61 -11.40 -13.53
N ARG A 16 -12.29 -11.38 -13.30
CA ARG A 16 -11.42 -10.23 -13.58
C ARG A 16 -10.63 -10.41 -14.87
N SER A 17 -10.33 -9.29 -15.52
CA SER A 17 -9.38 -9.27 -16.64
C SER A 17 -7.94 -9.50 -16.14
N ASP A 18 -7.04 -9.94 -17.03
CA ASP A 18 -5.62 -10.15 -16.68
C ASP A 18 -4.95 -8.85 -16.20
N GLU A 19 -5.30 -7.72 -16.80
CA GLU A 19 -4.81 -6.40 -16.38
C GLU A 19 -5.28 -6.04 -14.96
N ASP A 20 -6.55 -6.34 -14.65
CA ASP A 20 -7.09 -6.11 -13.31
C ASP A 20 -6.41 -7.03 -12.29
N ILE A 21 -6.14 -8.30 -12.63
CA ILE A 21 -5.44 -9.24 -11.74
C ILE A 21 -4.05 -8.71 -11.36
N LEU A 22 -3.31 -8.12 -12.31
CA LEU A 22 -1.97 -7.58 -12.07
C LEU A 22 -1.99 -6.28 -11.25
N THR A 23 -3.06 -5.50 -11.34
CA THR A 23 -3.21 -4.20 -10.65
C THR A 23 -4.02 -4.30 -9.36
N PHE A 24 -4.63 -5.46 -9.09
CA PHE A 24 -5.55 -5.65 -7.97
C PHE A 24 -4.83 -5.58 -6.62
N SER A 25 -4.99 -4.47 -5.90
CA SER A 25 -4.55 -4.39 -4.52
C SER A 25 -5.46 -5.24 -3.62
N ARG A 26 -4.87 -5.96 -2.65
CA ARG A 26 -5.59 -6.88 -1.79
C ARG A 26 -5.23 -6.71 -0.32
N LYS A 27 -6.16 -7.11 0.55
CA LYS A 27 -5.87 -7.22 1.99
C LYS A 27 -4.71 -8.18 2.19
N PHE A 28 -3.66 -7.68 2.82
CA PHE A 28 -2.61 -8.49 3.37
C PHE A 28 -2.83 -8.64 4.87
N ASP A 29 -2.99 -9.88 5.35
CA ASP A 29 -3.12 -10.19 6.76
C ASP A 29 -2.00 -11.13 7.13
N LEU A 30 -1.01 -10.61 7.85
CA LEU A 30 0.19 -11.35 8.20
C LEU A 30 -0.15 -12.69 8.92
N HIS A 31 -1.23 -12.75 9.70
CA HIS A 31 -1.65 -13.98 10.36
C HIS A 31 -2.25 -15.05 9.43
N GLN A 32 -2.67 -14.67 8.22
CA GLN A 32 -3.19 -15.62 7.22
C GLN A 32 -2.06 -16.28 6.41
N TYR A 33 -0.91 -15.62 6.32
CA TYR A 33 0.25 -16.08 5.53
C TYR A 33 1.25 -16.82 6.39
N PHE A 34 1.32 -16.51 7.69
CA PHE A 34 2.28 -17.12 8.63
C PHE A 34 1.57 -17.86 9.77
N SER A 35 2.05 -19.07 10.09
CA SER A 35 1.42 -20.00 11.05
C SER A 35 1.20 -19.37 12.45
N PRO A 36 0.09 -19.67 13.15
CA PRO A 36 -0.17 -19.22 14.53
C PRO A 36 0.91 -19.61 15.55
N ALA A 37 1.77 -20.58 15.23
CA ALA A 37 2.93 -20.96 16.05
C ALA A 37 4.03 -19.88 16.09
N SER A 38 4.02 -18.94 15.13
CA SER A 38 4.97 -17.84 15.02
C SER A 38 4.39 -16.54 15.60
N ARG A 39 4.18 -16.50 16.92
CA ARG A 39 3.66 -15.29 17.62
C ARG A 39 4.59 -14.07 17.58
N ASN A 40 5.67 -14.10 16.81
CA ASN A 40 6.65 -13.04 16.78
C ASN A 40 6.75 -12.44 15.37
N THR A 41 5.94 -11.41 15.11
CA THR A 41 5.90 -10.68 13.84
C THR A 41 7.24 -10.04 13.48
N GLN A 42 8.13 -9.83 14.46
CA GLN A 42 9.52 -9.39 14.27
C GLN A 42 10.35 -10.32 13.37
N ARG A 43 9.90 -11.54 13.09
CA ARG A 43 10.63 -12.50 12.24
C ARG A 43 10.30 -12.38 10.75
N PHE A 44 9.27 -11.63 10.36
CA PHE A 44 8.77 -11.63 8.98
C PHE A 44 9.11 -10.38 8.18
N ILE A 45 9.37 -9.26 8.84
CA ILE A 45 9.84 -8.05 8.16
C ILE A 45 11.30 -7.86 8.55
N HIS A 46 12.17 -7.92 7.55
CA HIS A 46 13.60 -7.70 7.71
C HIS A 46 13.98 -6.37 7.07
N TYR A 47 14.72 -5.55 7.82
CA TYR A 47 15.33 -4.34 7.31
C TYR A 47 16.74 -4.64 6.82
N ASP A 48 16.97 -4.46 5.52
CA ASP A 48 18.29 -4.54 4.91
C ASP A 48 18.94 -3.16 4.97
N SER A 49 19.80 -2.97 5.98
CA SER A 49 20.50 -1.70 6.21
C SER A 49 21.43 -1.27 5.08
N LEU A 50 21.91 -2.20 4.25
CA LEU A 50 22.75 -1.86 3.09
C LEU A 50 21.89 -1.29 1.96
N LYS A 51 20.69 -1.85 1.77
CA LYS A 51 19.72 -1.37 0.77
C LYS A 51 18.85 -0.22 1.28
N GLY A 52 18.77 -0.01 2.59
CA GLY A 52 17.91 0.98 3.21
C GLY A 52 16.42 0.67 3.07
N ILE A 53 16.00 -0.59 2.93
CA ILE A 53 14.60 -0.97 2.73
C ILE A 53 14.17 -2.13 3.64
N SER A 54 12.88 -2.18 3.97
CA SER A 54 12.26 -3.32 4.64
C SER A 54 11.64 -4.28 3.62
N MET A 55 11.76 -5.57 3.87
CA MET A 55 11.32 -6.65 2.98
C MET A 55 10.71 -7.78 3.79
N VAL A 56 9.95 -8.67 3.15
CA VAL A 56 9.49 -9.90 3.80
C VAL A 56 10.64 -10.92 3.88
N HIS A 57 10.94 -11.42 5.07
CA HIS A 57 11.94 -12.46 5.34
C HIS A 57 11.27 -13.82 5.56
N ASP A 58 12.02 -14.91 5.27
CA ASP A 58 11.62 -16.30 5.54
C ASP A 58 10.36 -16.76 4.76
N ALA A 59 10.16 -16.20 3.57
CA ALA A 59 9.01 -16.52 2.72
C ALA A 59 9.11 -17.88 2.01
N ASP A 60 10.27 -18.54 2.09
CA ASP A 60 10.66 -19.76 1.37
C ASP A 60 9.78 -20.99 1.61
N GLN A 61 8.78 -20.94 2.49
CA GLN A 61 7.89 -22.09 2.69
C GLN A 61 6.39 -21.81 2.50
N MET A 62 5.90 -20.57 2.43
CA MET A 62 4.44 -20.40 2.56
C MET A 62 3.68 -19.41 1.70
N SER A 63 4.21 -18.35 1.05
CA SER A 63 3.46 -17.53 0.04
C SER A 63 4.03 -16.14 -0.34
N GLY A 64 5.19 -15.70 0.17
CA GLY A 64 5.75 -14.38 -0.15
C GLY A 64 6.88 -14.44 -1.18
N ASP A 65 6.97 -13.43 -2.05
CA ASP A 65 8.20 -13.19 -2.81
C ASP A 65 9.27 -12.65 -1.84
N PRO A 66 10.47 -13.24 -1.72
CA PRO A 66 11.55 -12.67 -0.92
C PRO A 66 11.91 -11.23 -1.32
N ASP A 67 11.56 -10.83 -2.56
CA ASP A 67 11.69 -9.45 -3.05
C ASP A 67 10.41 -8.60 -2.82
N THR A 68 9.56 -8.97 -1.86
CA THR A 68 8.39 -8.15 -1.47
C THR A 68 8.83 -6.96 -0.64
N LEU A 69 8.70 -5.76 -1.20
CA LEU A 69 8.96 -4.50 -0.49
C LEU A 69 7.91 -4.28 0.60
N VAL A 70 8.34 -3.85 1.78
CA VAL A 70 7.46 -3.46 2.89
C VAL A 70 7.73 -2.01 3.24
N VAL A 71 6.66 -1.21 3.31
CA VAL A 71 6.76 0.22 3.63
C VAL A 71 5.57 0.67 4.45
N ALA A 72 5.83 1.45 5.50
CA ALA A 72 4.78 2.08 6.30
C ALA A 72 4.50 3.50 5.80
N VAL A 73 3.23 3.88 5.77
CA VAL A 73 2.78 5.22 5.40
C VAL A 73 1.79 5.75 6.42
N ASN A 74 1.83 7.07 6.64
CA ASN A 74 0.84 7.78 7.45
C ASN A 74 0.57 9.16 6.86
N GLY A 75 -0.67 9.64 7.00
CA GLY A 75 -1.06 11.00 6.69
C GLY A 75 -1.65 11.67 7.93
N ALA A 76 -1.32 12.94 8.15
CA ALA A 76 -1.82 13.68 9.31
C ALA A 76 -2.42 15.02 8.89
N CYS A 77 -3.62 15.32 9.37
CA CYS A 77 -4.24 16.64 9.29
C CYS A 77 -4.81 17.00 10.68
N PRO A 78 -4.21 17.96 11.41
CA PRO A 78 -4.60 18.25 12.79
C PRO A 78 -6.07 18.64 12.96
N ASP A 79 -6.60 19.45 12.05
CA ASP A 79 -7.98 19.93 12.11
C ASP A 79 -8.96 19.09 11.27
N ASN A 80 -8.44 18.09 10.54
CA ASN A 80 -9.18 17.10 9.74
C ASN A 80 -10.47 17.61 9.07
N GLY A 81 -10.35 18.60 8.19
CA GLY A 81 -11.47 19.14 7.43
C GLY A 81 -12.36 20.11 8.20
N ILE A 82 -12.05 20.42 9.46
CA ILE A 82 -12.73 21.45 10.26
C ILE A 82 -11.92 22.74 10.15
N GLN A 83 -12.57 23.88 9.91
CA GLN A 83 -11.85 25.16 9.85
C GLN A 83 -11.05 25.39 11.15
N PRO A 84 -9.76 25.77 11.07
CA PRO A 84 -9.06 26.26 9.88
C PRO A 84 -8.13 25.21 9.26
N ALA A 85 -8.57 23.99 8.91
CA ALA A 85 -7.74 22.92 8.36
C ALA A 85 -6.89 23.33 7.13
N THR A 86 -5.74 23.95 7.38
CA THR A 86 -4.87 24.59 6.38
C THR A 86 -3.54 23.87 6.22
N LYS A 87 -3.34 22.78 6.97
CA LYS A 87 -2.11 22.00 6.91
C LYS A 87 -2.39 20.51 7.04
N SER A 88 -1.63 19.75 6.28
CA SER A 88 -1.49 18.31 6.44
C SER A 88 -0.10 17.90 5.98
N SER A 89 0.29 16.69 6.36
CA SER A 89 1.60 16.12 6.04
C SER A 89 1.49 14.63 5.76
N ILE A 90 2.50 14.11 5.07
CA ILE A 90 2.72 12.69 4.89
C ILE A 90 3.96 12.25 5.68
N GLY A 91 4.00 10.97 6.02
CA GLY A 91 5.19 10.26 6.47
C GLY A 91 5.31 8.93 5.74
N VAL A 92 6.50 8.60 5.27
CA VAL A 92 6.82 7.29 4.70
C VAL A 92 8.04 6.74 5.43
N PHE A 93 7.96 5.47 5.83
CA PHE A 93 8.98 4.80 6.62
C PHE A 93 9.33 3.45 5.99
N PHE A 94 10.54 3.37 5.44
CA PHE A 94 11.14 2.15 4.88
C PHE A 94 11.95 1.38 5.92
N GLY A 95 12.41 2.03 6.99
CA GLY A 95 13.17 1.41 8.07
C GLY A 95 14.07 2.41 8.80
N PRO A 96 14.74 1.99 9.88
CA PRO A 96 15.63 2.87 10.65
C PRO A 96 16.73 3.50 9.78
N ASP A 97 16.85 4.84 9.84
CA ASP A 97 17.85 5.62 9.10
C ASP A 97 17.85 5.41 7.57
N SER A 98 16.75 4.89 7.01
CA SER A 98 16.63 4.70 5.57
C SER A 98 16.70 6.06 4.84
N PRO A 99 17.49 6.17 3.76
CA PRO A 99 17.52 7.37 2.92
C PRO A 99 16.22 7.61 2.16
N PHE A 100 15.32 6.62 2.13
CA PHE A 100 14.00 6.72 1.50
C PHE A 100 12.90 7.16 2.48
N ASN A 101 13.20 7.27 3.78
CA ASN A 101 12.26 7.85 4.72
C ASN A 101 11.99 9.31 4.36
N LEU A 102 10.73 9.72 4.44
CA LEU A 102 10.35 11.10 4.15
C LEU A 102 9.25 11.58 5.09
N SER A 103 9.27 12.87 5.35
CA SER A 103 8.18 13.58 5.99
C SER A 103 8.03 14.94 5.32
N GLU A 104 6.87 15.16 4.71
CA GLU A 104 6.64 16.33 3.88
C GLU A 104 5.27 16.95 4.16
N LYS A 105 5.19 18.27 4.02
CA LYS A 105 3.90 18.97 4.04
C LYS A 105 3.22 18.81 2.70
N ILE A 106 1.91 18.64 2.74
CA ILE A 106 1.09 18.58 1.53
C ILE A 106 0.68 20.00 1.17
N ALA A 107 0.98 20.41 -0.06
CA ALA A 107 0.41 21.63 -0.62
C ALA A 107 -1.01 21.35 -1.14
N ARG A 108 -1.96 22.24 -0.83
CA ARG A 108 -3.30 22.24 -1.43
C ARG A 108 -3.61 23.62 -2.01
N PRO A 109 -4.53 23.70 -3.00
CA PRO A 109 -5.02 24.98 -3.47
C PRO A 109 -5.61 25.82 -2.33
N GLU A 110 -5.48 27.14 -2.44
CA GLU A 110 -6.04 28.07 -1.46
C GLU A 110 -7.55 27.85 -1.29
N GLY A 111 -8.03 27.93 -0.04
CA GLY A 111 -9.44 27.72 0.30
C GLY A 111 -9.89 26.25 0.37
N VAL A 112 -9.06 25.28 -0.04
CA VAL A 112 -9.38 23.87 0.08
C VAL A 112 -8.95 23.33 1.45
N LEU A 113 -9.90 22.86 2.25
CA LEU A 113 -9.63 22.30 3.56
C LEU A 113 -8.79 21.03 3.45
N HIS A 114 -7.75 20.91 4.25
CA HIS A 114 -6.97 19.69 4.41
C HIS A 114 -7.78 18.65 5.17
N THR A 115 -7.64 17.38 4.81
CA THR A 115 -8.30 16.27 5.52
C THR A 115 -7.29 15.15 5.78
N THR A 116 -7.55 14.34 6.81
CA THR A 116 -6.71 13.18 7.11
C THR A 116 -6.78 12.14 5.99
N ASN A 117 -7.99 11.83 5.48
CA ASN A 117 -8.15 10.88 4.37
C ASN A 117 -7.34 11.27 3.13
N TYR A 118 -7.35 12.56 2.76
CA TYR A 118 -6.53 13.05 1.65
C TYR A 118 -5.05 12.89 1.94
N ALA A 119 -4.61 13.21 3.16
CA ALA A 119 -3.21 13.07 3.55
C ALA A 119 -2.73 11.61 3.51
N GLU A 120 -3.55 10.67 3.98
CA GLU A 120 -3.23 9.25 4.00
C GLU A 120 -3.14 8.67 2.58
N LEU A 121 -4.09 9.02 1.70
CA LEU A 121 -4.04 8.64 0.28
C LEU A 121 -2.83 9.25 -0.43
N MET A 122 -2.49 10.51 -0.12
CA MET A 122 -1.29 11.14 -0.68
C MET A 122 0.00 10.48 -0.21
N ALA A 123 0.06 9.94 1.01
CA ALA A 123 1.21 9.19 1.49
C ALA A 123 1.40 7.89 0.68
N VAL A 124 0.31 7.18 0.39
CA VAL A 124 0.33 6.01 -0.52
C VAL A 124 0.76 6.41 -1.93
N HIS A 125 0.17 7.46 -2.49
CA HIS A 125 0.52 7.94 -3.82
C HIS A 125 2.01 8.27 -3.92
N ASN A 126 2.56 8.98 -2.92
CA ASN A 126 3.97 9.33 -2.87
C ASN A 126 4.87 8.09 -2.89
N VAL A 127 4.57 7.06 -2.09
CA VAL A 127 5.39 5.84 -2.07
C VAL A 127 5.28 5.07 -3.40
N LEU A 128 4.10 5.00 -4.02
CA LEU A 128 3.94 4.36 -5.33
C LEU A 128 4.72 5.11 -6.42
N CYS A 129 4.74 6.45 -6.39
CA CYS A 129 5.57 7.25 -7.29
C CYS A 129 7.06 7.00 -7.05
N LEU A 130 7.50 6.95 -5.79
CA LEU A 130 8.89 6.64 -5.45
C LEU A 130 9.28 5.27 -5.99
N ILE A 131 8.45 4.24 -5.78
CA ILE A 131 8.66 2.89 -6.29
C ILE A 131 8.77 2.88 -7.82
N LYS A 132 7.84 3.54 -8.51
CA LYS A 132 7.79 3.61 -9.97
C LYS A 132 9.01 4.31 -10.57
N ASN A 133 9.46 5.39 -9.94
CA ASN A 133 10.50 6.27 -10.49
C ASN A 133 11.92 5.96 -9.97
N SER A 134 12.05 5.14 -8.92
CA SER A 134 13.34 4.77 -8.37
C SER A 134 14.12 3.86 -9.32
N SER A 135 15.35 4.27 -9.64
CA SER A 135 16.33 3.45 -10.39
C SER A 135 16.85 2.30 -9.54
N PHE A 136 16.97 2.48 -8.23
CA PHE A 136 17.34 1.39 -7.33
C PHE A 136 16.29 0.27 -7.34
N LEU A 137 15.01 0.65 -7.30
CA LEU A 137 13.90 -0.30 -7.36
C LEU A 137 13.55 -0.72 -8.80
N SER A 138 14.21 -0.16 -9.84
CA SER A 138 13.97 -0.60 -11.21
C SER A 138 14.52 -2.00 -11.45
N GLU A 139 15.68 -2.32 -10.88
CA GLU A 139 16.23 -3.69 -10.95
C GLU A 139 15.24 -4.72 -10.39
N TRP A 140 14.52 -4.38 -9.33
CA TRP A 140 13.53 -5.24 -8.69
C TRP A 140 12.27 -5.44 -9.55
N ARG A 141 12.01 -4.52 -10.47
CA ARG A 141 10.93 -4.61 -11.46
C ARG A 141 11.34 -5.36 -12.73
N THR A 142 12.64 -5.58 -12.96
CA THR A 142 13.18 -6.09 -14.23
C THR A 142 14.02 -7.35 -14.10
N ARG A 143 14.15 -7.92 -12.89
CA ARG A 143 15.10 -9.01 -12.61
C ARG A 143 14.84 -10.31 -13.36
N GLU A 144 13.61 -10.59 -13.77
CA GLU A 144 13.24 -11.73 -14.62
C GLU A 144 12.06 -11.39 -15.53
N GLU A 145 11.92 -12.12 -16.65
CA GLU A 145 11.00 -11.83 -17.76
C GLU A 145 9.50 -11.75 -17.38
N GLU A 146 9.10 -12.16 -16.17
CA GLU A 146 7.69 -12.24 -15.76
C GLU A 146 7.35 -11.71 -14.35
N LYS A 147 8.28 -11.12 -13.59
CA LYS A 147 7.97 -10.70 -12.20
C LYS A 147 7.50 -9.25 -12.06
N VAL A 148 6.30 -9.12 -11.50
CA VAL A 148 5.73 -7.86 -10.98
C VAL A 148 6.26 -7.61 -9.56
N LEU A 149 6.89 -6.46 -9.34
CA LEU A 149 7.26 -6.02 -7.99
C LEU A 149 6.03 -6.03 -7.08
N THR A 150 6.10 -6.81 -6.00
CA THR A 150 5.07 -6.81 -4.97
C THR A 150 5.46 -5.85 -3.85
N ALA A 151 4.53 -4.97 -3.47
CA ALA A 151 4.71 -4.06 -2.34
C ALA A 151 3.59 -4.27 -1.31
N ILE A 152 3.97 -4.35 -0.03
CA ILE A 152 3.07 -4.31 1.12
C ILE A 152 3.15 -2.89 1.70
N ILE A 153 2.06 -2.15 1.54
CA ILE A 153 1.91 -0.81 2.12
C ILE A 153 1.17 -0.95 3.44
N MET A 154 1.88 -0.69 4.54
CA MET A 154 1.33 -0.71 5.90
C MET A 154 0.73 0.65 6.23
N THR A 155 -0.55 0.66 6.60
CA THR A 155 -1.28 1.84 7.02
C THR A 155 -2.30 1.45 8.10
N ASP A 156 -2.58 2.36 9.01
CA ASP A 156 -3.68 2.29 9.98
C ASP A 156 -4.99 2.87 9.43
N SER A 157 -4.96 3.50 8.25
CA SER A 157 -6.13 4.08 7.61
C SER A 157 -7.07 3.03 7.03
N THR A 158 -8.22 2.88 7.68
CA THR A 158 -9.34 2.10 7.12
C THR A 158 -9.87 2.73 5.83
N ASN A 159 -9.74 4.05 5.67
CA ASN A 159 -10.14 4.76 4.46
C ASN A 159 -9.27 4.34 3.26
N VAL A 160 -7.94 4.39 3.41
CA VAL A 160 -6.99 3.90 2.39
C VAL A 160 -7.26 2.44 2.07
N TYR A 161 -7.37 1.61 3.11
CA TYR A 161 -7.63 0.18 2.98
C TYR A 161 -8.86 -0.09 2.09
N ASN A 162 -10.01 0.51 2.42
CA ASN A 162 -11.24 0.28 1.67
C ASN A 162 -11.17 0.89 0.27
N SER A 163 -10.56 2.08 0.14
CA SER A 163 -10.42 2.76 -1.14
C SER A 163 -9.70 1.89 -2.16
N LEU A 164 -8.54 1.33 -1.80
CA LEU A 164 -7.69 0.58 -2.72
C LEU A 164 -8.17 -0.86 -2.96
N THR A 165 -8.77 -1.50 -1.94
CA THR A 165 -9.12 -2.93 -2.03
C THR A 165 -10.56 -3.22 -2.43
N ALA A 166 -11.47 -2.25 -2.29
CA ALA A 166 -12.90 -2.47 -2.50
C ALA A 166 -13.59 -1.34 -3.27
N TRP A 167 -13.44 -0.09 -2.84
CA TRP A 167 -14.25 1.00 -3.37
C TRP A 167 -13.82 1.42 -4.77
N ILE A 168 -12.51 1.46 -5.07
CA ILE A 168 -12.02 1.85 -6.40
C ILE A 168 -12.63 1.02 -7.53
N TRP A 169 -12.89 -0.27 -7.28
CA TRP A 169 -13.48 -1.17 -8.26
C TRP A 169 -14.96 -0.85 -8.49
N LYS A 170 -15.71 -0.60 -7.42
CA LYS A 170 -17.11 -0.15 -7.51
C LYS A 170 -17.23 1.23 -8.15
N TRP A 171 -16.30 2.13 -7.82
CA TRP A 171 -16.23 3.46 -8.37
C TRP A 171 -15.96 3.41 -9.88
N ARG A 172 -15.05 2.55 -10.32
CA ARG A 172 -14.79 2.36 -11.75
C ARG A 172 -16.04 1.90 -12.51
N GLU A 173 -16.87 1.04 -11.91
CA GLU A 173 -18.14 0.57 -12.51
C GLU A 173 -19.22 1.65 -12.57
N ASN A 174 -19.19 2.64 -11.67
CA ASN A 174 -20.23 3.67 -11.54
C ASN A 174 -19.76 5.08 -11.94
N ASN A 175 -18.70 5.20 -12.75
CA ASN A 175 -18.10 6.47 -13.20
C ASN A 175 -17.58 7.36 -12.06
N PHE A 176 -16.98 6.74 -11.05
CA PHE A 176 -16.38 7.38 -9.88
C PHE A 176 -17.36 8.24 -9.10
N ALA A 177 -18.57 7.70 -8.88
CA ALA A 177 -19.62 8.34 -8.11
C ALA A 177 -19.75 7.76 -6.70
N ASP A 178 -20.06 8.61 -5.72
CA ASP A 178 -20.42 8.23 -4.36
C ASP A 178 -21.81 7.56 -4.30
N SER A 179 -22.24 7.17 -3.11
CA SER A 179 -23.56 6.53 -2.93
C SER A 179 -24.75 7.45 -3.27
N ASN A 180 -24.52 8.76 -3.38
CA ASN A 180 -25.52 9.75 -3.71
C ASN A 180 -25.46 10.18 -5.20
N GLY A 181 -24.53 9.61 -5.98
CA GLY A 181 -24.33 9.95 -7.39
C GLY A 181 -23.44 11.18 -7.63
N HIS A 182 -22.81 11.74 -6.59
CA HIS A 182 -21.85 12.83 -6.74
C HIS A 182 -20.45 12.29 -7.07
N PRO A 183 -19.57 13.06 -7.73
CA PRO A 183 -18.18 12.67 -7.91
C PRO A 183 -17.49 12.38 -6.56
N VAL A 184 -16.76 11.27 -6.49
CA VAL A 184 -15.92 10.94 -5.32
C VAL A 184 -14.82 12.00 -5.19
N SER A 185 -14.64 12.54 -3.98
CA SER A 185 -13.74 13.66 -3.67
C SER A 185 -12.66 13.30 -2.66
#